data_AF-A0A2D6YCP2-F1
#
_entry.id   AF-A0A2D6YCP2-F1
#
_cell.length_a   1.000
_cell.length_b   1.000
_cell.length_c   1.000
_cell.angle_alpha   90.00
_cell.angle_beta   90.00
_cell.angle_gamma   90.00
#
_symmetry.space_group_name_H-M   'P 1'
#
loop_
_entity.id
_entity.type
_entity.pdbx_description
1 polymer ?
#
loop_
_entity_poly.entity_id
_entity_poly.type
_entity_poly.pdbx_seq_one_letter_code
_entity_poly.pdbx_strand_id
1 'polypeptide(L)' 'MGVKTDCVPGRLNQVSVFLKRLGTFYGQCSEICGVNHGFMPIVVKSVTLDQYLS' A
#
# COMPACT_ATOMS: atom_id res chain seq x y z
N MET A 1 1.34 -3.68 -9.09
CA MET A 1 1.89 -4.11 -7.78
C MET A 1 1.39 -5.48 -7.36
N GLY A 2 0.13 -5.85 -7.58
CA GLY A 2 -0.29 -7.27 -7.43
C GLY A 2 -0.09 -7.86 -6.04
N VAL A 3 -0.03 -7.00 -5.01
CA VAL A 3 0.18 -7.38 -3.62
C VAL A 3 -1.13 -7.16 -2.86
N LYS A 4 -1.52 -8.14 -2.05
CA LYS A 4 -2.51 -8.03 -0.97
C LYS A 4 -1.96 -8.74 0.26
N THR A 5 -2.18 -8.15 1.42
CA THR A 5 -1.86 -8.75 2.71
C THR A 5 -2.86 -8.23 3.72
N ASP A 6 -3.40 -9.13 4.54
CA ASP A 6 -4.41 -8.75 5.53
C ASP A 6 -3.78 -8.07 6.75
N CYS A 7 -4.49 -7.10 7.30
CA CYS A 7 -4.16 -6.45 8.56
C CYS A 7 -4.88 -7.20 9.70
N VAL A 8 -4.18 -8.14 10.34
CA VAL A 8 -4.73 -8.97 11.42
C VAL A 8 -4.16 -8.49 12.77
N PRO A 9 -5.00 -8.08 13.73
CA PRO A 9 -4.52 -7.67 15.06
C PRO A 9 -3.67 -8.75 15.72
N GLY A 10 -2.50 -8.37 16.26
CA GLY A 10 -1.58 -9.29 16.92
C GLY A 10 -0.68 -10.11 15.98
N ARG A 11 -0.75 -9.90 14.66
CA ARG A 11 0.11 -10.58 13.67
C ARG A 11 0.85 -9.57 12.79
N LEU A 12 2.18 -9.68 12.72
CA LEU A 12 3.00 -8.90 11.79
C LEU A 12 3.17 -9.69 10.48
N ASN A 13 2.45 -9.28 9.43
CA ASN A 13 2.64 -9.84 8.09
C ASN A 13 3.63 -8.97 7.30
N GLN A 14 4.51 -9.59 6.52
CA GLN A 14 5.50 -8.90 5.67
C GLN A 14 5.33 -9.32 4.21
N VAL A 15 5.44 -8.35 3.30
CA VAL A 15 5.45 -8.57 1.85
C VAL A 15 6.43 -7.61 1.19
N SER A 16 7.09 -8.08 0.13
CA SER A 16 8.04 -7.27 -0.63
C SER A 16 7.34 -6.57 -1.79
N VAL A 17 7.68 -5.30 -2.01
CA VAL A 17 7.21 -4.51 -3.15
C VAL A 17 8.41 -4.05 -3.96
N PHE A 18 8.36 -4.25 -5.27
CA PHE A 18 9.37 -3.75 -6.20
C PHE A 18 8.72 -2.93 -7.32
N LEU A 19 9.11 -1.66 -7.41
CA LEU A 19 8.53 -0.68 -8.34
C LEU A 19 9.47 -0.51 -9.55
N LYS A 20 9.10 -1.08 -10.70
CA LYS A 20 9.90 -0.99 -11.95
C LYS A 20 9.80 0.36 -12.66
N ARG A 21 8.84 1.21 -12.28
CA ARG A 21 8.53 2.47 -12.96
C ARG A 21 8.21 3.54 -11.92
N LEU A 22 8.59 4.78 -12.21
CA LEU A 22 8.16 5.96 -11.45
C LEU A 22 6.66 6.21 -11.67
N GLY A 23 5.99 6.77 -10.68
CA GLY A 23 4.56 7.08 -10.75
C GLY A 23 3.82 6.87 -9.44
N THR A 24 2.50 7.05 -9.50
CA THR A 24 1.59 6.91 -8.36
C THR A 24 0.69 5.71 -8.57
N PHE A 25 0.63 4.81 -7.58
CA PHE A 25 -0.17 3.61 -7.60
C PHE A 25 -1.23 3.67 -6.50
N TYR A 26 -2.46 3.27 -6.83
CA TYR A 26 -3.59 3.32 -5.92
C TYR A 26 -4.06 1.91 -5.54
N GLY A 27 -4.52 1.77 -4.31
CA GLY A 27 -5.18 0.58 -3.77
C GLY A 27 -6.33 0.97 -2.86
N GLN A 28 -7.14 -0.01 -2.48
CA GLN A 28 -8.23 0.15 -1.53
C GLN A 28 -8.13 -0.95 -0.47
N CYS A 29 -8.71 -0.71 0.70
CA CYS A 29 -8.91 -1.78 1.66
C CYS A 29 -9.70 -2.92 1.01
N SER A 30 -9.27 -4.16 1.27
CA SER A 30 -9.78 -5.36 0.59
C SER A 30 -10.36 -6.38 1.58
N GLU A 31 -10.73 -5.92 2.78
CA GLU A 31 -11.40 -6.71 3.82
C GLU A 31 -12.41 -5.84 4.54
N ILE A 32 -13.66 -6.28 4.67
CA ILE A 32 -14.72 -5.47 5.28
C ILE A 32 -14.36 -5.16 6.74
N CYS A 33 -14.22 -3.87 7.05
CA CYS A 33 -13.68 -3.42 8.35
C CYS A 33 -14.54 -2.38 9.07
N GLY A 34 -15.78 -2.17 8.63
CA GLY A 34 -16.75 -1.26 9.24
C GLY A 34 -17.37 -0.26 8.26
N VAL A 35 -18.11 0.72 8.80
CA VAL A 35 -18.90 1.69 8.01
C VAL A 35 -18.05 2.47 7.00
N ASN A 36 -16.80 2.77 7.34
CA ASN A 36 -15.90 3.55 6.49
C ASN A 36 -15.00 2.69 5.59
N HIS A 37 -15.31 1.40 5.41
CA HIS A 37 -14.48 0.47 4.63
C HIS A 37 -14.16 0.97 3.21
N GLY A 38 -15.09 1.68 2.55
CA GLY A 38 -14.89 2.25 1.21
C GLY A 38 -14.12 3.59 1.16
N PHE A 39 -13.80 4.19 2.31
CA PHE A 39 -13.20 5.53 2.40
C PHE A 39 -11.77 5.52 2.95
N MET A 40 -11.04 4.42 2.73
CA MET A 40 -9.66 4.23 3.18
C MET A 40 -8.75 3.78 2.03
N PRO A 41 -8.38 4.71 1.13
CA PRO A 41 -7.49 4.43 0.02
C PRO A 41 -6.03 4.26 0.47
N ILE A 42 -5.25 3.53 -0.33
CA ILE A 42 -3.80 3.38 -0.19
C ILE A 42 -3.14 4.02 -1.41
N VAL A 43 -2.13 4.86 -1.18
CA VAL A 43 -1.35 5.51 -2.25
C VAL A 43 0.13 5.20 -2.07
N VAL A 44 0.77 4.71 -3.12
CA VAL A 44 2.22 4.47 -3.17
C VAL A 44 2.81 5.33 -4.27
N LYS A 45 3.74 6.21 -3.91
CA LYS A 45 4.47 7.05 -4.86
C LYS A 45 5.88 6.52 -5.04
N SER A 46 6.21 6.14 -6.28
CA SER A 46 7.56 5.77 -6.70
C SER A 46 8.31 7.03 -7.09
N VAL A 47 9.39 7.34 -6.38
CA VAL A 47 10.25 8.51 -6.58
C VAL A 47 11.70 8.07 -6.78
N THR A 48 12.55 8.97 -7.26
CA THR A 48 13.99 8.71 -7.32
C THR A 48 14.60 8.70 -5.92
N LEU A 49 15.80 8.12 -5.77
CA LEU A 49 16.48 8.06 -4.47
C LEU A 49 16.74 9.46 -3.91
N ASP A 50 17.18 10.39 -4.75
CA ASP A 50 17.44 11.79 -4.33
C ASP A 50 16.17 12.47 -3.80
N GLN A 51 15.02 12.23 -4.43
CA GLN A 51 13.73 12.75 -3.98
C GLN A 51 13.22 12.08 -2.70
N TYR A 52 13.66 10.87 -2.40
CA TYR A 52 13.29 10.15 -1.18
C TYR A 52 14.16 10.55 0.02
N LEU A 53 15.42 10.89 -0.22
CA LEU A 53 16.39 11.26 0.81
C LEU A 53 16.39 12.76 1.15
N SER A 54 15.89 13.61 0.24
CA SER A 54 15.69 15.04 0.48
C SER A 54 14.49 15.30 1.38
#